data_AF-A0A955HPZ3-F1
#
_entry.id   AF-A0A955HPZ3-F1
#
_cell.length_a   1.000
_cell.length_b   1.000
_cell.length_c   1.000
_cell.angle_alpha   90.00
_cell.angle_beta   90.00
_cell.angle_gamma   90.00
#
_symmetry.space_group_name_H-M   'P 1'
#
loop_
_entity.id
_entity.type
_entity.pdbx_description
1 polymer ?
#
loop_
_entity_poly.entity_id
_entity_poly.type
_entity_poly.pdbx_seq_one_letter_code
_entity_poly.pdbx_strand_id
1 'polypeptide(L)'
;MMHMKQHQWPSVLLLFLGIAIGFWVPSLYTRAEEVAVPEFTGRPPTEHPMLTPCSRYEDRYDQLLFAHRNIKEWPEIYHDQMRRVVDEYLEPTTFKCDAENYTEFMKPGKELLSLAAALPTWNDPKVPLSRFDISRVLLEYLRIYECSLMEYDTFLYFDTTKEKFDEQEIVEGKPVNFFDFFFSDLLDEASVRADLVNTERTIARKTLQRVLTLIATAERLRPLEAELECMQRYSLDVRNAMSLTAEASSCLPRIWNAKDILRDINDEQ
;
A
#
# COMPACT_ATOMS: atom_id res chain seq x y z
N MET A 1 -43.28 -84.65 -8.04
CA MET A 1 -42.70 -83.99 -6.86
C MET A 1 -41.35 -83.43 -7.26
N MET A 2 -41.30 -82.17 -7.65
CA MET A 2 -40.12 -81.50 -8.16
C MET A 2 -39.80 -80.32 -7.24
N HIS A 3 -38.58 -80.32 -6.71
CA HIS A 3 -38.05 -79.31 -5.80
C HIS A 3 -37.91 -77.95 -6.51
N MET A 4 -38.61 -76.93 -6.00
CA MET A 4 -38.22 -75.52 -6.20
C MET A 4 -37.17 -75.17 -5.13
N LYS A 5 -35.95 -74.83 -5.56
CA LYS A 5 -34.99 -74.08 -4.74
C LYS A 5 -35.01 -72.63 -5.21
N GLN A 6 -35.47 -71.75 -4.32
CA GLN A 6 -35.55 -70.32 -4.52
C GLN A 6 -34.22 -69.72 -4.05
N HIS A 7 -33.34 -69.38 -4.99
CA HIS A 7 -32.12 -68.64 -4.69
C HIS A 7 -32.46 -67.14 -4.66
N GLN A 8 -32.42 -66.60 -3.45
CA GLN A 8 -32.36 -65.18 -3.14
C GLN A 8 -31.01 -64.60 -3.64
N TRP A 9 -30.82 -63.28 -3.51
CA TRP A 9 -29.70 -62.43 -3.95
C TRP A 9 -29.99 -61.75 -5.31
N PRO A 10 -30.30 -60.44 -5.28
CA PRO A 10 -29.21 -59.46 -5.34
C PRO A 10 -29.52 -58.16 -4.55
N SER A 11 -28.87 -57.97 -3.39
CA SER A 11 -28.87 -56.67 -2.70
C SER A 11 -27.48 -56.20 -2.29
N VAL A 12 -26.43 -57.00 -2.57
CA VAL A 12 -25.05 -56.67 -2.17
C VAL A 12 -24.25 -56.00 -3.29
N LEU A 13 -24.68 -56.10 -4.55
CA LEU A 13 -23.93 -55.55 -5.70
C LEU A 13 -24.12 -54.04 -5.92
N LEU A 14 -25.16 -53.42 -5.36
CA LEU A 14 -25.40 -51.97 -5.48
C LEU A 14 -24.65 -51.13 -4.42
N LEU A 15 -24.12 -51.75 -3.37
CA LEU A 15 -23.37 -51.03 -2.33
C LEU A 15 -21.88 -50.83 -2.68
N PHE A 16 -21.32 -51.59 -3.61
CA PHE A 16 -19.91 -51.45 -4.01
C PHE A 16 -19.67 -50.42 -5.12
N LEU A 17 -20.69 -50.06 -5.90
CA LEU A 17 -20.57 -49.03 -6.95
C LEU A 17 -20.68 -47.59 -6.41
N GLY A 18 -21.25 -47.39 -5.21
CA GLY A 18 -21.31 -46.07 -4.57
C GLY A 18 -20.00 -45.62 -3.91
N ILE A 19 -19.10 -46.56 -3.58
CA ILE A 19 -17.85 -46.25 -2.85
C ILE A 19 -16.71 -45.89 -3.81
N ALA A 20 -16.78 -46.29 -5.09
CA ALA A 20 -15.71 -46.05 -6.05
C ALA A 20 -15.67 -44.63 -6.65
N ILE A 21 -16.76 -43.85 -6.57
CA ILE A 21 -16.82 -42.49 -7.14
C ILE A 21 -16.37 -41.42 -6.12
N GLY A 22 -16.33 -41.73 -4.82
CA GLY A 22 -15.92 -40.78 -3.77
C GLY A 22 -14.41 -40.58 -3.60
N PHE A 23 -13.57 -41.38 -4.26
CA PHE A 23 -12.12 -41.41 -4.02
C PHE A 23 -11.25 -40.64 -5.02
N TRP A 24 -11.87 -40.05 -6.05
CA TRP A 24 -11.19 -39.25 -7.08
C TRP A 24 -11.77 -37.83 -7.18
N VAL A 25 -12.12 -37.23 -6.04
CA VAL A 25 -12.10 -35.77 -5.97
C VAL A 25 -10.65 -35.41 -5.66
N PRO A 26 -9.84 -34.96 -6.63
CA PRO A 26 -8.52 -34.43 -6.32
C PRO A 26 -8.74 -33.36 -5.27
N SER A 27 -8.22 -33.60 -4.08
CA SER A 27 -8.21 -32.62 -3.02
C SER A 27 -7.39 -31.44 -3.55
N LEU A 28 -8.10 -30.41 -4.01
CA LEU A 28 -7.53 -29.11 -4.29
C LEU A 28 -7.12 -28.50 -2.95
N TYR A 29 -6.04 -29.04 -2.38
CA TYR A 29 -5.28 -28.36 -1.36
C TYR A 29 -4.56 -27.21 -2.08
N THR A 30 -5.26 -26.08 -2.22
CA THR A 30 -4.61 -24.79 -2.41
C THR A 30 -3.81 -24.52 -1.14
N ARG A 31 -2.56 -25.00 -1.12
CA ARG A 31 -1.60 -24.56 -0.13
C ARG A 31 -1.29 -23.13 -0.52
N ALA A 32 -1.70 -22.17 0.32
CA ALA A 32 -1.18 -20.81 0.20
C ALA A 32 0.35 -20.96 0.21
N GLU A 33 0.99 -20.61 -0.90
CA GLU A 33 2.44 -20.52 -0.96
C GLU A 33 2.85 -19.61 0.19
N GLU A 34 3.80 -20.05 1.02
CA GLU A 34 4.30 -19.23 2.11
C GLU A 34 4.80 -17.93 1.48
N VAL A 35 4.02 -16.86 1.66
CA VAL A 35 4.40 -15.53 1.23
C VAL A 35 5.71 -15.27 1.94
N ALA A 36 6.81 -15.33 1.18
CA ALA A 36 8.12 -14.98 1.70
C ALA A 36 7.97 -13.60 2.31
N VAL A 37 8.10 -13.51 3.64
CA VAL A 37 8.19 -12.23 4.32
C VAL A 37 9.31 -11.50 3.59
N PRO A 38 9.05 -10.37 2.92
CA PRO A 38 10.09 -9.68 2.17
C PRO A 38 11.26 -9.50 3.13
N GLU A 39 12.43 -10.02 2.75
CA GLU A 39 13.66 -9.80 3.50
C GLU A 39 13.67 -8.31 3.83
N PHE A 40 13.71 -8.00 5.13
CA PHE A 40 13.71 -6.63 5.59
C PHE A 40 14.80 -5.91 4.80
N THR A 41 14.42 -4.97 3.93
CA THR A 41 15.30 -4.29 2.98
C THR A 41 16.26 -3.31 3.66
N GLY A 42 16.60 -3.59 4.92
CA GLY A 42 17.66 -2.95 5.67
C GLY A 42 19.00 -3.30 5.04
N ARG A 43 19.30 -2.64 3.91
CA ARG A 43 20.65 -2.43 3.41
C ARG A 43 21.55 -1.93 4.56
N PRO A 44 22.87 -2.12 4.47
CA PRO A 44 23.79 -1.79 5.54
C PRO A 44 23.52 -0.37 6.08
N PRO A 45 23.51 -0.18 7.42
CA PRO A 45 23.20 1.10 8.06
C PRO A 45 24.12 2.24 7.64
N THR A 46 25.21 1.97 6.93
CA THR A 46 26.12 2.96 6.38
C THR A 46 25.63 3.56 5.06
N GLU A 47 24.85 2.80 4.27
CA GLU A 47 24.32 3.23 2.96
C GLU A 47 22.94 3.87 3.12
N HIS A 48 22.09 3.30 3.99
CA HIS A 48 20.73 3.79 4.28
C HIS A 48 20.46 3.73 5.79
N PRO A 49 21.04 4.66 6.58
CA PRO A 49 20.88 4.61 8.02
C PRO A 49 19.43 4.99 8.35
N MET A 50 18.64 4.01 8.80
CA MET A 50 17.38 4.32 9.47
C MET A 50 17.71 5.13 10.72
N LEU A 51 17.08 6.29 10.90
CA LEU A 51 17.30 7.19 12.03
C LEU A 51 18.71 7.83 12.07
N THR A 52 19.27 8.20 10.91
CA THR A 52 20.46 9.08 10.87
C THR A 52 20.26 10.33 11.72
N PRO A 53 21.29 10.85 12.40
CA PRO A 53 21.21 12.19 12.96
C PRO A 53 20.78 13.16 11.84
N CYS A 54 19.80 14.00 12.13
CA CYS A 54 19.39 15.04 11.20
C CYS A 54 20.19 16.28 11.54
N SER A 55 20.96 16.78 10.58
CA SER A 55 21.58 18.09 10.70
C SER A 55 21.67 18.75 9.34
N ARG A 56 21.53 20.07 9.33
CA ARG A 56 21.77 20.97 8.20
C ARG A 56 23.18 20.87 7.61
N TYR A 57 24.12 20.24 8.30
CA TYR A 57 25.50 20.07 7.82
C TYR A 57 25.70 18.77 7.04
N GLU A 58 24.64 17.99 6.87
CA GLU A 58 24.69 16.75 6.13
C GLU A 58 23.97 16.92 4.78
N ASP A 59 24.73 16.89 3.69
CA ASP A 59 24.30 17.16 2.30
C ASP A 59 23.03 16.39 1.88
N ARG A 60 22.77 15.24 2.52
CA ARG A 60 21.58 14.41 2.28
C ARG A 60 20.27 15.10 2.68
N TYR A 61 20.34 16.07 3.58
CA TYR A 61 19.21 16.84 4.09
C TYR A 61 19.11 18.24 3.47
N ASP A 62 20.03 18.65 2.60
CA ASP A 62 19.91 19.91 1.85
C ASP A 62 18.72 19.89 0.88
N GLN A 63 18.27 18.71 0.47
CA GLN A 63 17.11 18.53 -0.40
C GLN A 63 15.77 18.66 0.34
N LEU A 64 15.79 18.87 1.66
CA LEU A 64 14.58 19.03 2.43
C LEU A 64 13.86 20.34 2.10
N LEU A 65 12.54 20.24 1.93
CA LEU A 65 11.65 21.37 1.62
C LEU A 65 11.75 22.53 2.64
N PHE A 66 12.24 22.25 3.85
CA PHE A 66 12.30 23.19 4.98
C PHE A 66 13.60 24.02 5.02
N ALA A 67 14.70 23.55 4.44
CA ALA A 67 16.03 24.14 4.64
C ALA A 67 16.17 25.59 4.13
N HIS A 68 15.33 26.01 3.19
CA HIS A 68 15.40 27.31 2.52
C HIS A 68 14.10 28.11 2.62
N ARG A 69 13.19 27.74 3.52
CA ARG A 69 11.88 28.38 3.67
C ARG A 69 11.75 29.05 5.03
N ASN A 70 10.94 30.08 5.12
CA ASN A 70 10.63 30.73 6.38
C ASN A 70 9.89 29.75 7.31
N ILE A 71 10.27 29.70 8.58
CA ILE A 71 9.67 28.83 9.60
C ILE A 71 8.14 28.94 9.67
N LYS A 72 7.57 30.11 9.33
CA LYS A 72 6.11 30.35 9.31
C LYS A 72 5.39 29.52 8.24
N GLU A 73 6.05 29.15 7.16
CA GLU A 73 5.49 28.35 6.05
C GLU A 73 5.59 26.83 6.33
N TRP A 74 6.49 26.42 7.22
CA TRP A 74 6.78 25.01 7.45
C TRP A 74 5.56 24.18 7.88
N PRO A 75 4.68 24.67 8.79
CA PRO A 75 3.49 23.91 9.18
C PRO A 75 2.57 23.65 8.00
N GLU A 76 2.33 24.67 7.18
CA GLU A 76 1.45 24.55 6.01
C GLU A 76 2.01 23.53 5.02
N ILE A 77 3.31 23.64 4.68
CA ILE A 77 3.99 22.69 3.77
C ILE A 77 3.92 21.26 4.31
N TYR A 78 4.21 21.06 5.60
CA TYR A 78 4.18 19.74 6.22
C TYR A 78 2.77 19.13 6.19
N HIS A 79 1.77 19.85 6.71
CA HIS A 79 0.40 19.34 6.82
C HIS A 79 -0.26 19.18 5.46
N ASP A 80 0.05 20.03 4.49
CA ASP A 80 -0.49 19.93 3.13
C ASP A 80 0.11 18.74 2.35
N GLN A 81 1.42 18.51 2.45
CA GLN A 81 2.06 17.34 1.84
C GLN A 81 1.53 16.04 2.48
N MET A 82 1.41 16.01 3.82
CA MET A 82 0.79 14.90 4.54
C MET A 82 -0.64 14.64 4.06
N ARG A 83 -1.46 15.70 3.93
CA ARG A 83 -2.84 15.60 3.44
C ARG A 83 -2.88 15.00 2.04
N ARG A 84 -2.10 15.52 1.10
CA ARG A 84 -2.06 15.03 -0.29
C ARG A 84 -1.76 13.53 -0.39
N VAL A 85 -0.76 13.07 0.35
CA VAL A 85 -0.39 11.64 0.37
C VAL A 85 -1.48 10.78 1.00
N VAL A 86 -2.09 11.25 2.08
CA VAL A 86 -3.18 10.52 2.76
C VAL A 86 -4.44 10.47 1.90
N ASP A 87 -4.80 11.57 1.26
CA ASP A 87 -5.98 11.65 0.40
C ASP A 87 -5.83 10.71 -0.80
N GLU A 88 -4.69 10.75 -1.50
CA GLU A 88 -4.37 9.78 -2.58
C GLU A 88 -4.39 8.33 -2.06
N TYR A 89 -3.91 8.11 -0.84
CA TYR A 89 -3.94 6.78 -0.24
C TYR A 89 -5.36 6.29 0.05
N LEU A 90 -6.29 7.18 0.41
CA LEU A 90 -7.67 6.82 0.71
C LEU A 90 -8.54 6.66 -0.55
N GLU A 91 -8.07 7.12 -1.70
CA GLU A 91 -8.77 6.92 -2.97
C GLU A 91 -8.97 5.43 -3.28
N PRO A 92 -10.15 5.07 -3.83
CA PRO A 92 -10.46 3.70 -4.23
C PRO A 92 -9.55 3.27 -5.38
N THR A 93 -8.95 2.11 -5.25
CA THR A 93 -8.04 1.55 -6.25
C THR A 93 -8.61 0.30 -6.88
N THR A 94 -8.45 0.18 -8.20
CA THR A 94 -8.80 -1.05 -8.91
C THR A 94 -7.77 -2.14 -8.64
N PHE A 95 -8.22 -3.31 -8.17
CA PHE A 95 -7.33 -4.44 -7.96
C PHE A 95 -7.10 -5.24 -9.26
N LYS A 96 -5.88 -5.74 -9.42
CA LYS A 96 -5.55 -6.74 -10.44
C LYS A 96 -5.60 -8.11 -9.80
N CYS A 97 -6.62 -8.90 -10.16
CA CYS A 97 -6.82 -10.25 -9.64
C CYS A 97 -5.79 -11.26 -10.16
N ASP A 98 -5.07 -10.90 -11.22
CA ASP A 98 -4.05 -11.75 -11.87
C ASP A 98 -2.62 -11.38 -11.43
N ALA A 99 -2.45 -10.62 -10.33
CA ALA A 99 -1.13 -10.21 -9.87
C ALA A 99 -0.42 -11.38 -9.17
N GLU A 100 0.82 -11.68 -9.58
CA GLU A 100 1.64 -12.75 -8.98
C GLU A 100 2.24 -12.33 -7.63
N ASN A 101 2.49 -11.03 -7.42
CA ASN A 101 3.19 -10.48 -6.26
C ASN A 101 2.49 -9.24 -5.66
N TYR A 102 2.63 -9.02 -4.35
CA TYR A 102 2.03 -7.86 -3.64
C TYR A 102 2.53 -6.49 -4.13
N THR A 103 3.74 -6.41 -4.67
CA THR A 103 4.31 -5.18 -5.25
C THR A 103 3.61 -4.77 -6.55
N GLU A 104 3.18 -5.75 -7.33
CA GLU A 104 2.40 -5.53 -8.55
C GLU A 104 0.91 -5.36 -8.26
N PHE A 105 0.46 -5.98 -7.18
CA PHE A 105 -0.90 -5.91 -6.67
C PHE A 105 -1.32 -4.48 -6.29
N MET A 106 -0.44 -3.73 -5.61
CA MET A 106 -0.68 -2.32 -5.28
C MET A 106 0.53 -1.44 -5.52
N LYS A 107 0.48 -0.70 -6.63
CA LYS A 107 1.49 0.30 -6.95
C LYS A 107 1.39 1.51 -6.02
N PRO A 108 2.52 2.11 -5.62
CA PRO A 108 2.53 3.35 -4.85
C PRO A 108 1.91 4.48 -5.68
N GLY A 109 1.25 5.41 -4.98
CA GLY A 109 0.71 6.63 -5.56
C GLY A 109 1.80 7.61 -5.98
N LYS A 110 1.44 8.60 -6.81
CA LYS A 110 2.36 9.63 -7.30
C LYS A 110 2.81 10.56 -6.18
N GLU A 111 1.92 10.91 -5.27
CA GLU A 111 2.25 11.77 -4.12
C GLU A 111 3.13 11.04 -3.12
N LEU A 112 2.87 9.74 -2.92
CA LEU A 112 3.75 8.91 -2.09
C LEU A 112 5.16 8.81 -2.68
N LEU A 113 5.27 8.64 -4.00
CA LEU A 113 6.56 8.58 -4.70
C LEU A 113 7.28 9.94 -4.67
N SER A 114 6.57 11.04 -4.86
CA SER A 114 7.15 12.39 -4.81
C SER A 114 7.68 12.71 -3.42
N LEU A 115 6.93 12.36 -2.37
CA LEU A 115 7.37 12.50 -0.99
C LEU A 115 8.59 11.62 -0.71
N ALA A 116 8.54 10.34 -1.08
CA ALA A 116 9.62 9.40 -0.85
C ALA A 116 10.93 9.82 -1.54
N ALA A 117 10.86 10.37 -2.76
CA ALA A 117 12.03 10.85 -3.48
C ALA A 117 12.76 11.99 -2.75
N ALA A 118 12.05 12.81 -1.97
CA ALA A 118 12.64 13.87 -1.15
C ALA A 118 13.29 13.34 0.14
N LEU A 119 13.04 12.08 0.52
CA LEU A 119 13.55 11.48 1.74
C LEU A 119 14.89 10.78 1.48
N PRO A 120 15.89 10.91 2.38
CA PRO A 120 17.20 10.28 2.21
C PRO A 120 17.14 8.76 2.02
N THR A 121 16.18 8.10 2.65
CA THR A 121 16.01 6.64 2.59
C THR A 121 15.56 6.15 1.22
N TRP A 122 14.73 6.92 0.50
CA TRP A 122 14.10 6.52 -0.77
C TRP A 122 14.53 7.37 -1.98
N ASN A 123 15.54 8.23 -1.82
CA ASN A 123 16.12 9.00 -2.94
C ASN A 123 16.81 8.10 -3.99
N ASP A 124 17.24 6.88 -3.63
CA ASP A 124 17.79 5.91 -4.60
C ASP A 124 16.66 5.16 -5.34
N PRO A 125 16.57 5.25 -6.69
CA PRO A 125 15.55 4.55 -7.47
C PRO A 125 15.62 3.02 -7.37
N LYS A 126 16.72 2.46 -6.82
CA LYS A 126 16.85 1.03 -6.59
C LYS A 126 16.10 0.53 -5.36
N VAL A 127 15.55 1.42 -4.52
CA VAL A 127 14.77 1.04 -3.35
C VAL A 127 13.33 0.81 -3.78
N PRO A 128 12.82 -0.43 -3.77
CA PRO A 128 11.45 -0.69 -4.14
C PRO A 128 10.52 -0.06 -3.09
N LEU A 129 9.56 0.76 -3.55
CA LEU A 129 8.53 1.33 -2.71
C LEU A 129 7.19 0.68 -3.06
N SER A 130 6.55 0.07 -2.06
CA SER A 130 5.19 -0.43 -2.19
C SER A 130 4.19 0.54 -1.59
N ARG A 131 2.91 0.41 -1.95
CA ARG A 131 1.83 1.18 -1.33
C ARG A 131 1.72 0.93 0.19
N PHE A 132 2.11 -0.25 0.66
CA PHE A 132 2.10 -0.63 2.08
C PHE A 132 3.21 0.03 2.90
N ASP A 133 4.24 0.57 2.25
CA ASP A 133 5.32 1.30 2.93
C ASP A 133 4.91 2.74 3.29
N ILE A 134 3.66 3.15 3.04
CA ILE A 134 3.17 4.49 3.36
C ILE A 134 3.42 4.87 4.82
N SER A 135 3.12 3.97 5.77
CA SER A 135 3.31 4.24 7.19
C SER A 135 4.77 4.57 7.53
N ARG A 136 5.72 3.86 6.90
CA ARG A 136 7.16 4.07 7.07
C ARG A 136 7.59 5.41 6.47
N VAL A 137 7.11 5.74 5.28
CA VAL A 137 7.39 7.01 4.61
C VAL A 137 6.89 8.19 5.43
N LEU A 138 5.65 8.14 5.93
CA LEU A 138 5.07 9.21 6.75
C LEU A 138 5.80 9.37 8.09
N LEU A 139 6.22 8.27 8.72
CA LEU A 139 7.01 8.30 9.95
C LEU A 139 8.38 8.94 9.72
N GLU A 140 9.04 8.61 8.62
CA GLU A 140 10.33 9.21 8.27
C GLU A 140 10.17 10.70 7.94
N TYR A 141 9.09 11.08 7.25
CA TYR A 141 8.80 12.49 6.99
C TYR A 141 8.56 13.29 8.29
N LEU A 142 7.81 12.74 9.24
CA LEU A 142 7.66 13.35 10.57
C LEU A 142 9.01 13.44 11.29
N ARG A 143 9.82 12.38 11.26
CA ARG A 143 11.15 12.38 11.89
C ARG A 143 11.99 13.55 11.39
N ILE A 144 12.03 13.73 10.08
CA ILE A 144 12.76 14.82 9.42
C ILE A 144 12.18 16.18 9.81
N TYR A 145 10.87 16.33 9.85
CA TYR A 145 10.21 17.57 10.26
C TYR A 145 10.48 17.91 11.74
N GLU A 146 10.40 16.94 12.65
CA GLU A 146 10.74 17.14 14.06
C GLU A 146 12.22 17.48 14.23
N CYS A 147 13.08 16.85 13.44
CA CYS A 147 14.49 17.14 13.38
C CYS A 147 14.79 18.59 12.96
N SER A 148 14.17 19.06 11.87
CA SER A 148 14.37 20.43 11.39
C SER A 148 13.86 21.45 12.43
N LEU A 149 12.76 21.15 13.10
CA LEU A 149 12.24 21.98 14.19
C LEU A 149 13.19 22.04 15.40
N MET A 150 13.79 20.91 15.81
CA MET A 150 14.76 20.87 16.90
C MET A 150 16.06 21.60 16.55
N GLU A 151 16.51 21.49 15.31
CA GLU A 151 17.69 22.20 14.85
C GLU A 151 17.43 23.70 14.80
N TYR A 152 16.27 24.12 14.28
CA TYR A 152 15.85 25.52 14.28
C TYR A 152 15.78 26.09 15.71
N ASP A 153 15.24 25.33 16.67
CA ASP A 153 15.22 25.72 18.09
C ASP A 153 16.63 25.91 18.67
N THR A 154 17.58 25.05 18.28
CA THR A 154 18.98 25.13 18.71
C THR A 154 19.68 26.39 18.15
N PHE A 155 19.35 26.78 16.92
CA PHE A 155 19.93 27.93 16.23
C PHE A 155 18.97 29.13 16.13
N LEU A 156 17.97 29.21 17.02
CA LEU A 156 16.83 30.14 16.94
C LEU A 156 17.26 31.58 16.69
N TYR A 157 18.22 32.09 17.46
CA TYR A 157 18.69 33.48 17.33
C TYR A 157 19.42 33.71 16.01
N PHE A 158 20.25 32.75 15.57
CA PHE A 158 21.02 32.86 14.34
C PHE A 158 20.08 32.85 13.13
N ASP A 159 19.16 31.89 13.07
CA ASP A 159 18.23 31.76 11.94
C ASP A 159 17.19 32.89 11.94
N THR A 160 16.69 33.32 13.11
CA THR A 160 15.80 34.49 13.23
C THR A 160 16.44 35.76 12.72
N THR A 161 17.72 35.98 13.07
CA THR A 161 18.51 37.13 12.62
C THR A 161 18.72 37.08 11.11
N LYS A 162 19.13 35.92 10.59
CA LYS A 162 19.36 35.71 9.16
C LYS A 162 18.10 35.95 8.33
N GLU A 163 16.97 35.35 8.70
CA GLU A 163 15.69 35.52 7.99
C GLU A 163 15.26 36.98 7.93
N LYS A 164 15.44 37.73 9.02
CA LYS A 164 15.10 39.16 9.07
C LYS A 164 16.06 40.02 8.24
N PHE A 165 17.35 39.70 8.22
CA PHE A 165 18.29 40.36 7.33
C PHE A 165 17.91 40.14 5.86
N ASP A 166 17.59 38.89 5.49
CA ASP A 166 17.15 38.54 4.15
C ASP A 166 15.84 39.27 3.78
N GLU A 167 14.84 39.32 4.68
CA GLU A 167 13.59 40.07 4.48
C GLU A 167 13.83 41.59 4.31
N GLN A 168 14.70 42.18 5.13
CA GLN A 168 14.91 43.63 5.17
C GLN A 168 15.79 44.12 4.01
N GLU A 169 16.74 43.30 3.55
CA GLU A 169 17.50 43.55 2.31
C GLU A 169 16.57 43.61 1.09
N ILE A 170 15.56 42.72 1.03
CA ILE A 170 14.61 42.66 -0.08
C ILE A 170 13.63 43.85 -0.06
N VAL A 171 13.16 44.27 1.12
CA VAL A 171 12.06 45.24 1.24
C VAL A 171 12.52 46.69 1.23
N GLU A 172 13.66 47.03 1.87
CA GLU A 172 13.97 48.44 2.14
C GLU A 172 15.29 48.95 1.56
N GLY A 173 16.22 48.09 1.12
CA GLY A 173 17.51 48.50 0.54
C GLY A 173 18.34 49.44 1.44
N LYS A 174 18.01 49.51 2.73
CA LYS A 174 18.65 50.38 3.72
C LYS A 174 19.66 49.58 4.55
N PRO A 175 20.80 50.19 4.92
CA PRO A 175 21.73 49.57 5.86
C PRO A 175 21.04 49.44 7.23
N VAL A 176 20.81 48.20 7.65
CA VAL A 176 20.19 47.90 8.94
C VAL A 176 21.14 48.32 10.06
N ASN A 177 20.69 49.23 10.94
CA ASN A 177 21.42 49.55 12.16
C ASN A 177 21.39 48.33 13.09
N PHE A 178 22.50 47.58 13.11
CA PHE A 178 22.67 46.34 13.89
C PHE A 178 22.17 46.46 15.34
N PHE A 179 22.42 47.59 16.00
CA PHE A 179 22.11 47.79 17.41
C PHE A 179 20.62 48.02 17.72
N ASP A 180 19.87 48.71 16.86
CA ASP A 180 18.41 48.91 17.06
C ASP A 180 17.65 47.61 16.79
N PHE A 181 18.13 46.80 15.83
CA PHE A 181 17.56 45.50 15.49
C PHE A 181 17.80 44.43 16.57
N PHE A 182 18.91 44.50 17.32
CA PHE A 182 19.41 43.38 18.12
C PHE A 182 18.65 43.08 19.42
N PHE A 183 17.99 44.05 20.06
CA PHE A 183 17.63 43.90 21.49
C PHE A 183 16.14 43.81 21.84
N SER A 184 15.21 44.52 21.19
CA SER A 184 13.77 44.34 21.49
C SER A 184 13.09 43.41 20.50
N ASP A 185 13.24 43.69 19.20
CA ASP A 185 12.42 43.06 18.17
C ASP A 185 12.88 41.63 17.89
N LEU A 186 14.19 41.37 18.00
CA LEU A 186 14.74 40.03 17.83
C LEU A 186 14.30 39.09 18.96
N LEU A 187 14.26 39.56 20.20
CA LEU A 187 13.84 38.75 21.36
C LEU A 187 12.35 38.39 21.28
N ASP A 188 11.50 39.36 20.92
CA ASP A 188 10.07 39.14 20.79
C ASP A 188 9.77 38.15 19.63
N GLU A 189 10.37 38.35 18.45
CA GLU A 189 10.19 37.45 17.31
C GLU A 189 10.74 36.05 17.59
N ALA A 190 11.90 35.94 18.27
CA ALA A 190 12.45 34.65 18.68
C ALA A 190 11.50 33.93 19.65
N SER A 191 10.87 34.64 20.59
CA SER A 191 9.87 34.07 21.49
C SER A 191 8.66 33.52 20.73
N VAL A 192 8.11 34.30 19.78
CA VAL A 192 6.97 33.87 18.96
C VAL A 192 7.31 32.63 18.12
N ARG A 193 8.51 32.60 17.53
CA ARG A 193 9.00 31.44 16.76
C ARG A 193 9.23 30.21 17.63
N ALA A 194 9.77 30.37 18.84
CA ALA A 194 9.94 29.27 19.79
C ALA A 194 8.59 28.67 20.21
N ASP A 195 7.57 29.50 20.44
CA ASP A 195 6.22 29.05 20.76
C ASP A 195 5.58 28.29 19.58
N LEU A 196 5.80 28.75 18.35
CA LEU A 196 5.38 28.06 17.13
C LEU A 196 6.03 26.67 17.04
N VAL A 197 7.35 26.59 17.17
CA VAL A 197 8.13 25.34 17.11
C VAL A 197 7.64 24.34 18.15
N ASN A 198 7.46 24.79 19.40
CA ASN A 198 6.96 23.93 20.48
C ASN A 198 5.55 23.43 20.21
N THR A 199 4.66 24.31 19.74
CA THR A 199 3.29 23.97 19.40
C THR A 199 3.26 22.92 18.29
N GLU A 200 3.99 23.13 17.20
CA GLU A 200 4.05 22.22 16.06
C GLU A 200 4.62 20.84 16.43
N ARG A 201 5.67 20.76 17.26
CA ARG A 201 6.19 19.47 17.75
C ARG A 201 5.13 18.65 18.48
N THR A 202 4.23 19.30 19.21
CA THR A 202 3.14 18.59 19.89
C THR A 202 1.98 18.21 18.97
N ILE A 203 1.69 19.03 17.96
CA ILE A 203 0.58 18.82 17.01
C ILE A 203 0.95 17.76 15.98
N ALA A 204 2.13 17.85 15.35
CA ALA A 204 2.56 16.98 14.25
C ALA A 204 2.56 15.50 14.65
N ARG A 205 3.05 15.17 15.84
CA ARG A 205 3.06 13.79 16.35
C ARG A 205 1.66 13.23 16.58
N LYS A 206 0.78 14.02 17.21
CA LYS A 206 -0.60 13.61 17.52
C LYS A 206 -1.44 13.46 16.25
N THR A 207 -1.27 14.37 15.30
CA THR A 207 -1.96 14.33 14.00
C THR A 207 -1.51 13.13 13.19
N LEU A 208 -0.20 12.88 13.07
CA LEU A 208 0.30 11.69 12.40
C LEU A 208 -0.20 10.40 13.06
N GLN A 209 -0.18 10.31 14.40
CA GLN A 209 -0.68 9.11 15.08
C GLN A 209 -2.14 8.81 14.73
N ARG A 210 -2.99 9.82 14.63
CA ARG A 210 -4.38 9.67 14.20
C ARG A 210 -4.47 9.19 12.75
N VAL A 211 -3.70 9.80 11.86
CA VAL A 211 -3.62 9.41 10.44
C VAL A 211 -3.16 7.96 10.29
N LEU A 212 -2.08 7.56 10.96
CA LEU A 212 -1.59 6.18 10.92
C LEU A 212 -2.60 5.19 11.48
N THR A 213 -3.38 5.58 12.49
CA THR A 213 -4.47 4.74 13.00
C THR A 213 -5.55 4.54 11.94
N LEU A 214 -5.94 5.59 11.21
CA LEU A 214 -6.91 5.49 10.10
C LEU A 214 -6.36 4.64 8.96
N ILE A 215 -5.12 4.87 8.54
CA ILE A 215 -4.45 4.08 7.49
C ILE A 215 -4.37 2.62 7.89
N ALA A 216 -3.98 2.30 9.13
CA ALA A 216 -3.90 0.93 9.62
C ALA A 216 -5.26 0.22 9.59
N THR A 217 -6.36 0.93 9.88
CA THR A 217 -7.71 0.36 9.74
C THR A 217 -8.07 0.09 8.27
N ALA A 218 -7.72 0.99 7.35
CA ALA A 218 -7.96 0.82 5.93
C ALA A 218 -7.09 -0.30 5.33
N GLU A 219 -5.81 -0.39 5.72
CA GLU A 219 -4.87 -1.43 5.27
C GLU A 219 -5.33 -2.83 5.61
N ARG A 220 -5.93 -3.02 6.80
CA ARG A 220 -6.43 -4.34 7.20
C ARG A 220 -7.63 -4.80 6.38
N LEU A 221 -8.43 -3.87 5.87
CA LEU A 221 -9.64 -4.16 5.10
C LEU A 221 -9.37 -4.28 3.60
N ARG A 222 -8.32 -3.63 3.09
CA ARG A 222 -7.98 -3.63 1.66
C ARG A 222 -7.73 -5.02 1.04
N PRO A 223 -6.97 -5.93 1.67
CA PRO A 223 -6.81 -7.29 1.14
C PRO A 223 -8.14 -8.04 1.08
N LEU A 224 -8.99 -7.88 2.10
CA LEU A 224 -10.31 -8.51 2.14
C LEU A 224 -11.22 -7.95 1.03
N GLU A 225 -11.22 -6.63 0.82
CA GLU A 225 -11.95 -6.00 -0.26
C GLU A 225 -11.51 -6.51 -1.63
N ALA A 226 -10.19 -6.64 -1.83
CA ALA A 226 -9.64 -7.16 -3.07
C ALA A 226 -9.98 -8.64 -3.29
N GLU A 227 -9.90 -9.49 -2.26
CA GLU A 227 -10.31 -10.89 -2.35
C GLU A 227 -11.80 -11.02 -2.71
N LEU A 228 -12.66 -10.18 -2.13
CA LEU A 228 -14.09 -10.16 -2.43
C LEU A 228 -14.36 -9.73 -3.88
N GLU A 229 -13.69 -8.69 -4.37
CA GLU A 229 -13.83 -8.26 -5.77
C GLU A 229 -13.36 -9.36 -6.74
N CYS A 230 -12.23 -10.00 -6.46
CA CYS A 230 -11.72 -11.08 -7.29
C CYS A 230 -12.58 -12.34 -7.23
N MET A 231 -13.10 -12.71 -6.05
CA MET A 231 -14.07 -13.79 -5.90
C MET A 231 -15.37 -13.50 -6.65
N GLN A 232 -15.83 -12.25 -6.65
CA GLN A 232 -17.00 -11.86 -7.42
C GLN A 232 -16.77 -12.05 -8.92
N ARG A 233 -15.61 -11.63 -9.45
CA ARG A 233 -15.25 -11.87 -10.85
C ARG A 233 -15.16 -13.36 -11.17
N TYR A 234 -14.48 -14.13 -10.33
CA TYR A 234 -14.39 -15.58 -10.49
C TYR A 234 -15.77 -16.26 -10.48
N SER A 235 -16.70 -15.79 -9.64
CA SER A 235 -18.07 -16.33 -9.61
C SER A 235 -18.84 -16.10 -10.92
N LEU A 236 -18.55 -14.99 -11.62
CA LEU A 236 -19.13 -14.71 -12.94
C LEU A 236 -18.50 -15.62 -14.00
N ASP A 237 -17.18 -15.84 -13.94
CA ASP A 237 -16.48 -16.73 -14.87
C ASP A 237 -16.94 -18.19 -14.73
N VAL A 238 -17.15 -18.67 -13.50
CA VAL A 238 -17.70 -20.02 -13.25
C VAL A 238 -19.11 -20.14 -13.84
N ARG A 239 -19.96 -19.12 -13.69
CA ARG A 239 -21.32 -19.13 -14.28
C ARG A 239 -21.25 -19.14 -15.80
N ASN A 240 -20.38 -18.34 -16.41
CA ASN A 240 -20.17 -18.31 -17.84
C ASN A 240 -19.66 -19.66 -18.36
N ALA A 241 -18.69 -20.27 -17.68
CA ALA A 241 -18.17 -21.59 -18.02
C ALA A 241 -19.24 -22.68 -17.90
N MET A 242 -20.04 -22.67 -16.83
CA MET A 242 -21.16 -23.61 -16.68
C MET A 242 -22.22 -23.42 -17.78
N SER A 243 -22.53 -22.18 -18.16
CA SER A 243 -23.46 -21.89 -19.27
C SER A 243 -22.93 -22.43 -20.60
N LEU A 244 -21.65 -22.16 -20.92
CA LEU A 244 -21.00 -22.68 -22.11
C LEU A 244 -20.93 -24.22 -22.12
N THR A 245 -20.66 -24.82 -20.97
CA THR A 245 -20.62 -26.29 -20.84
C THR A 245 -22.01 -26.89 -21.02
N ALA A 246 -23.05 -26.23 -20.50
CA ALA A 246 -24.44 -26.65 -20.69
C ALA A 246 -24.85 -26.55 -22.16
N GLU A 247 -24.53 -25.45 -22.84
CA GLU A 247 -24.77 -25.28 -24.28
C GLU A 247 -24.00 -26.32 -25.12
N ALA A 248 -22.72 -26.52 -24.85
CA ALA A 248 -21.92 -27.55 -25.51
C ALA A 248 -22.49 -28.95 -25.29
N SER A 249 -22.96 -29.26 -24.07
CA SER A 249 -23.59 -30.54 -23.76
C SER A 249 -24.91 -30.77 -24.51
N SER A 250 -25.62 -29.69 -24.84
CA SER A 250 -26.84 -29.76 -25.66
C SER A 250 -26.55 -30.04 -27.14
N CYS A 251 -25.37 -29.63 -27.63
CA CYS A 251 -24.92 -29.86 -29.00
C CYS A 251 -24.16 -31.18 -29.19
N LEU A 252 -23.76 -31.86 -28.11
CA LEU A 252 -23.17 -33.20 -28.23
C LEU A 252 -24.21 -34.14 -28.84
N PRO A 253 -23.87 -34.88 -29.92
CA PRO A 253 -24.79 -35.82 -30.51
C PRO A 253 -25.20 -36.80 -29.41
N ARG A 254 -26.51 -36.94 -29.18
CA ARG A 254 -27.03 -37.98 -28.29
C ARG A 254 -26.42 -39.29 -28.76
N ILE A 255 -25.48 -39.85 -28.00
CA ILE A 255 -24.86 -41.16 -28.28
C ILE A 255 -25.94 -42.26 -28.43
N TRP A 256 -27.15 -42.03 -27.90
CA TRP A 256 -28.32 -42.87 -28.09
C TRP A 256 -28.91 -42.87 -29.52
N ASN A 257 -28.61 -41.88 -30.36
CA ASN A 257 -28.97 -41.86 -31.80
C ASN A 257 -27.92 -42.51 -32.70
N ALA A 258 -26.75 -42.92 -32.17
CA ALA A 258 -25.78 -43.69 -32.97
C ALA A 258 -26.29 -45.10 -33.32
N LYS A 259 -27.34 -45.58 -32.61
CA LYS A 259 -27.94 -46.89 -32.86
C LYS A 259 -28.85 -46.93 -34.10
N ASP A 260 -29.41 -45.79 -34.53
CA ASP A 260 -30.25 -45.73 -35.74
C ASP A 260 -29.42 -45.77 -37.03
N ILE A 261 -28.20 -45.21 -37.04
CA ILE A 261 -27.32 -45.25 -38.24
C ILE A 261 -26.85 -46.70 -38.54
N LEU A 262 -26.71 -47.54 -37.52
CA LEU A 262 -26.41 -48.97 -37.72
C LEU A 262 -27.62 -49.80 -38.15
N ARG A 263 -28.84 -49.24 -38.09
CA ARG A 263 -30.06 -49.93 -38.50
C ARG A 263 -30.31 -49.81 -40.01
N ASP A 264 -29.98 -48.67 -40.61
CA ASP A 264 -30.10 -48.46 -42.08
C ASP A 264 -29.05 -49.21 -42.92
N ILE A 265 -27.89 -49.56 -42.36
CA ILE A 265 -26.84 -50.28 -43.12
C ILE A 265 -27.22 -51.74 -43.39
N ASN A 266 -28.14 -52.32 -42.61
CA ASN A 266 -28.57 -53.71 -42.77
C ASN A 266 -29.78 -53.90 -43.69
N ASP A 267 -30.43 -52.81 -44.13
CA ASP A 267 -31.65 -52.89 -44.96
C ASP A 267 -31.35 -52.70 -46.48
N GLU A 268 -30.07 -52.57 -46.88
CA GLU A 268 -29.62 -52.48 -48.29
C GLU A 268 -28.95 -53.76 -48.88
N GLN A 269 -29.15 -54.95 -48.27
CA GLN A 269 -28.78 -56.25 -48.86
C GLN A 269 -30.00 -57.12 -49.14
#